data_AF-A0A8T7I8W7-F1
#
_entry.id   AF-A0A8T7I8W7-F1
#
_cell.length_a   1.000
_cell.length_b   1.000
_cell.length_c   1.000
_cell.angle_alpha   90.00
_cell.angle_beta   90.00
_cell.angle_gamma   90.00
#
_symmetry.space_group_name_H-M   'P 1'
#
loop_
_entity.id
_entity.type
_entity.pdbx_description
1 polymer ?
#
loop_
_entity_poly.entity_id
_entity_poly.type
_entity_poly.pdbx_seq_one_letter_code
_entity_poly.pdbx_strand_id
1 'polypeptide(L)'
;MNRYLFLVLFVLILNESFAALPPKFQNMKDLDVMINFVKKHDRVLSTLRNIDLEKKVVYFGDQCKAQFKRISSPKPEGWVGPADPLKFDRANCSIE
;
A
#
# COMPACT_ATOMS: atom_id res chain seq x y z
N MET A 1 -27.53 41.20 -12.56
CA MET A 1 -26.61 40.07 -12.30
C MET A 1 -26.36 40.01 -10.79
N ASN A 2 -26.95 39.02 -10.13
CA ASN A 2 -27.10 39.01 -8.67
C ASN A 2 -25.72 38.83 -7.99
N ARG A 3 -25.21 39.83 -7.25
CA ARG A 3 -23.88 39.80 -6.59
C ARG A 3 -23.70 38.56 -5.68
N TYR A 4 -24.80 38.06 -5.14
CA TYR A 4 -24.81 36.84 -4.31
C TYR A 4 -24.58 35.55 -5.11
N LEU A 5 -24.91 35.54 -6.41
CA LEU A 5 -24.71 34.38 -7.28
C LEU A 5 -23.20 34.09 -7.47
N PHE A 6 -22.39 35.14 -7.62
CA PHE A 6 -20.93 35.01 -7.74
C PHE A 6 -20.28 34.53 -6.43
N LEU A 7 -20.78 34.99 -5.28
CA LEU A 7 -20.33 34.54 -3.95
C LEU A 7 -20.67 33.07 -3.69
N VAL A 8 -21.88 32.63 -4.06
CA VAL A 8 -22.29 31.22 -3.92
C VAL A 8 -21.47 30.30 -4.84
N LEU A 9 -21.19 30.73 -6.08
CA LEU A 9 -20.30 29.98 -6.97
C LEU A 9 -18.88 29.85 -6.40
N PHE A 10 -18.34 30.91 -5.77
CA PHE A 10 -16.97 30.88 -5.25
C PHE A 10 -16.80 29.93 -4.05
N VAL A 11 -17.83 29.77 -3.21
CA VAL A 11 -17.80 28.85 -2.05
C VAL A 11 -17.83 27.38 -2.46
N LEU A 12 -18.47 27.04 -3.58
CA LEU A 12 -18.57 25.64 -4.04
C LEU A 12 -17.27 25.08 -4.62
N ILE A 13 -16.38 25.94 -5.13
CA ILE A 13 -15.12 25.51 -5.79
C ILE A 13 -14.02 25.17 -4.77
N LEU A 14 -14.17 25.57 -3.49
CA LEU A 14 -13.16 25.35 -2.45
C LEU A 14 -13.24 23.97 -1.76
N ASN A 15 -14.18 23.11 -2.15
CA ASN A 15 -14.35 21.78 -1.56
C ASN A 15 -13.64 20.69 -2.36
N GLU A 16 -12.33 20.81 -2.54
CA GLU A 16 -11.49 19.71 -3.02
C GLU A 16 -11.41 18.64 -1.92
N SER A 17 -12.31 17.66 -1.97
CA SER A 17 -12.28 16.50 -1.08
C SER A 17 -11.25 15.50 -1.58
N PHE A 18 -10.10 15.41 -0.91
CA PHE A 18 -9.18 14.30 -1.13
C PHE A 18 -9.85 13.01 -0.63
N ALA A 19 -10.19 12.12 -1.55
CA ALA A 19 -10.78 10.83 -1.20
C ALA A 19 -9.67 9.83 -0.86
N ALA A 20 -9.78 9.18 0.29
CA ALA A 20 -8.95 8.03 0.61
C ALA A 20 -9.25 6.87 -0.34
N LEU A 21 -8.19 6.18 -0.77
CA LEU A 21 -8.34 5.01 -1.61
C LEU A 21 -9.09 3.92 -0.83
N PRO A 22 -10.17 3.33 -1.38
CA PRO A 22 -10.89 2.27 -0.66
C PRO A 22 -9.96 1.10 -0.33
N PRO A 23 -10.11 0.45 0.86
CA PRO A 23 -9.17 -0.56 1.35
C PRO A 23 -8.88 -1.67 0.34
N LYS A 24 -9.89 -2.10 -0.43
CA LYS A 24 -9.76 -3.12 -1.48
C LYS A 24 -8.62 -2.80 -2.48
N PHE A 25 -8.51 -1.56 -2.93
CA PHE A 25 -7.52 -1.19 -3.94
C PHE A 25 -6.10 -1.10 -3.36
N GLN A 26 -5.97 -0.63 -2.11
CA GLN A 26 -4.67 -0.65 -1.43
C GLN A 26 -4.21 -2.08 -1.16
N ASN A 27 -5.13 -2.94 -0.68
CA ASN A 27 -4.87 -4.34 -0.40
C ASN A 27 -4.46 -5.10 -1.65
N MET A 28 -5.11 -4.85 -2.79
CA MET A 28 -4.72 -5.46 -4.07
C MET A 28 -3.28 -5.08 -4.46
N LYS A 29 -2.94 -3.77 -4.40
CA LYS A 29 -1.57 -3.30 -4.70
C LYS A 29 -0.53 -3.92 -3.78
N ASP A 30 -0.83 -4.00 -2.49
CA ASP A 30 0.07 -4.59 -1.50
C ASP A 30 0.24 -6.11 -1.75
N LEU A 31 -0.85 -6.82 -2.06
CA LEU A 31 -0.82 -8.24 -2.41
C LEU A 31 -0.01 -8.50 -3.68
N ASP A 32 -0.17 -7.68 -4.72
CA ASP A 32 0.60 -7.79 -5.97
C ASP A 32 2.10 -7.69 -5.71
N VAL A 33 2.54 -6.77 -4.83
CA VAL A 33 3.95 -6.66 -4.42
C VAL A 33 4.44 -7.96 -3.78
N MET A 34 3.66 -8.53 -2.85
CA MET A 34 4.04 -9.75 -2.14
C MET A 34 4.08 -10.96 -3.10
N ILE A 35 3.12 -11.08 -4.01
CA ILE A 35 3.09 -12.14 -5.03
C ILE A 35 4.28 -11.99 -5.98
N ASN A 36 4.61 -10.79 -6.42
CA ASN A 36 5.73 -10.55 -7.32
C ASN A 36 7.07 -10.90 -6.66
N PHE A 37 7.22 -10.61 -5.36
CA PHE A 37 8.37 -11.07 -4.59
C PHE A 37 8.47 -12.59 -4.59
N VAL A 38 7.37 -13.29 -4.28
CA VAL A 38 7.33 -14.76 -4.29
C VAL A 38 7.74 -15.31 -5.67
N LYS A 39 7.17 -14.77 -6.76
CA LYS A 39 7.46 -15.22 -8.13
C LYS A 39 8.91 -14.98 -8.55
N LYS A 40 9.59 -13.98 -7.98
CA LYS A 40 10.95 -13.60 -8.34
C LYS A 40 12.01 -14.52 -7.70
N HIS A 41 11.68 -15.19 -6.61
CA HIS A 41 12.62 -15.93 -5.77
C HIS A 41 12.26 -17.41 -5.72
N ASP A 42 12.98 -18.25 -6.48
CA ASP A 42 12.65 -19.67 -6.70
C ASP A 42 12.49 -20.48 -5.40
N ARG A 43 13.37 -20.24 -4.43
CA ARG A 43 13.26 -20.89 -3.11
C ARG A 43 12.01 -20.45 -2.36
N VAL A 44 11.68 -19.16 -2.39
CA VAL A 44 10.46 -18.65 -1.74
C VAL A 44 9.22 -19.25 -2.39
N LEU A 45 9.19 -19.31 -3.73
CA LEU A 45 8.10 -19.92 -4.49
C LEU A 45 7.92 -21.41 -4.19
N SER A 46 9.01 -22.18 -4.27
CA SER A 46 8.99 -23.64 -4.07
C SER A 46 8.68 -24.07 -2.64
N THR A 47 8.89 -23.19 -1.66
CA THR A 47 8.65 -23.47 -0.24
C THR A 47 7.61 -22.55 0.39
N LEU A 48 6.79 -21.89 -0.43
CA LEU A 48 5.77 -20.95 0.04
C LEU A 48 4.77 -21.67 0.96
N ARG A 49 4.51 -21.09 2.13
CA ARG A 49 3.49 -21.59 3.07
C ARG A 49 2.28 -20.66 3.17
N ASN A 50 2.50 -19.36 3.29
CA ASN A 50 1.42 -18.38 3.42
C ASN A 50 1.87 -16.97 3.01
N ILE A 51 0.95 -16.17 2.49
CA ILE A 51 1.08 -14.73 2.30
C ILE A 51 0.08 -14.05 3.26
N ASP A 52 0.58 -13.46 4.33
CA ASP A 52 -0.21 -12.72 5.32
C ASP A 52 -0.19 -11.23 4.98
N LEU A 53 -1.25 -10.75 4.34
CA LEU A 53 -1.37 -9.36 3.88
C LEU A 53 -1.50 -8.37 5.04
N GLU A 54 -2.19 -8.75 6.12
CA GLU A 54 -2.39 -7.88 7.28
C GLU A 54 -1.06 -7.62 7.98
N LYS A 55 -0.29 -8.69 8.23
CA LYS A 55 1.06 -8.58 8.83
C LYS A 55 2.12 -8.14 7.84
N LYS A 56 1.82 -8.16 6.53
CA LYS A 56 2.76 -7.89 5.42
C LYS A 56 3.97 -8.83 5.49
N VAL A 57 3.69 -10.12 5.65
CA VAL A 57 4.70 -11.18 5.77
C VAL A 57 4.43 -12.31 4.79
N VAL A 58 5.47 -12.72 4.07
CA VAL A 58 5.49 -13.99 3.32
C VAL A 58 6.18 -15.03 4.20
N TYR A 59 5.48 -16.12 4.51
CA TYR A 59 6.01 -17.27 5.22
C TYR A 59 6.40 -18.35 4.21
N PHE A 60 7.64 -18.82 4.29
CA PHE A 60 8.21 -19.82 3.39
C PHE A 60 9.16 -20.73 4.17
N GLY A 61 9.65 -21.79 3.54
CA GLY A 61 10.61 -22.73 4.13
C GLY A 61 10.19 -23.26 5.50
N ASP A 62 11.16 -23.83 6.22
CA ASP A 62 10.98 -24.14 7.63
C ASP A 62 11.24 -22.89 8.49
N GLN A 63 10.20 -22.38 9.14
CA GLN A 63 10.24 -21.20 10.00
C GLN A 63 10.79 -19.88 9.37
N CYS A 64 10.89 -19.80 8.04
CA CYS A 64 11.34 -18.60 7.35
C CYS A 64 10.20 -17.59 7.10
N LYS A 65 10.55 -16.31 7.15
CA LYS A 65 9.66 -15.17 6.92
C LYS A 65 10.39 -14.05 6.17
N ALA A 66 9.72 -13.48 5.18
CA ALA A 66 10.11 -12.26 4.49
C ALA A 66 9.11 -11.16 4.87
N GLN A 67 9.61 -10.08 5.47
CA GLN A 67 8.82 -8.97 5.98
C GLN A 67 8.84 -7.82 4.98
N PHE A 68 7.70 -7.14 4.87
CA PHE A 68 7.53 -5.98 4.02
C PHE A 68 7.15 -4.77 4.86
N LYS A 69 7.63 -3.59 4.46
CA LYS A 69 7.29 -2.33 5.13
C LYS A 69 6.88 -1.27 4.11
N ARG A 70 6.11 -0.30 4.59
CA ARG A 70 5.87 0.92 3.83
C ARG A 70 7.08 1.83 3.97
N ILE A 71 7.54 2.39 2.86
CA ILE A 71 8.61 3.40 2.90
C ILE A 71 7.95 4.75 3.07
N SER A 72 8.07 5.32 4.27
CA SER A 72 7.46 6.60 4.60
C SER A 72 7.96 7.70 3.66
N SER A 73 7.04 8.35 2.97
CA SER A 73 7.29 9.60 2.25
C SER A 73 6.76 10.81 3.04
N PRO A 74 7.41 11.99 2.98
CA PRO A 74 6.85 13.21 3.52
C PRO A 74 5.50 13.50 2.85
N LYS A 75 4.48 13.84 3.65
CA LYS A 75 3.13 14.16 3.17
C LYS A 75 2.69 15.49 3.75
N PRO A 76 1.92 16.30 3.01
CA PRO A 76 1.30 17.50 3.54
C PRO A 76 0.43 17.17 4.77
N GLU A 77 0.27 18.14 5.65
CA GLU A 77 -0.68 18.05 6.75
C GLU A 77 -2.10 17.83 6.19
N GLY A 78 -2.86 16.91 6.80
CA GLY A 78 -4.19 16.54 6.33
C GLY A 78 -4.21 15.60 5.12
N TRP A 79 -3.08 14.99 4.73
CA TRP A 79 -3.08 13.99 3.64
C TRP A 79 -3.95 12.78 3.96
N VAL A 80 -4.91 12.53 3.08
CA VAL A 80 -5.81 11.36 3.14
C VAL A 80 -5.71 10.48 1.88
N GLY A 81 -4.70 10.68 1.05
CA GLY A 81 -4.49 9.87 -0.17
C GLY A 81 -3.94 8.46 0.12
N PRO A 82 -3.55 7.71 -0.92
CA PRO A 82 -3.10 6.33 -0.79
C PRO A 82 -1.95 6.16 0.22
N ALA A 83 -1.89 4.98 0.82
CA ALA A 83 -0.78 4.64 1.70
C ALA A 83 0.51 4.47 0.87
N ASP A 84 1.65 4.71 1.52
CA ASP A 84 2.94 4.55 0.84
C ASP A 84 3.14 3.14 0.28
N PRO A 85 3.91 2.98 -0.81
CA PRO A 85 4.17 1.68 -1.40
C PRO A 85 4.76 0.69 -0.39
N LEU A 86 4.24 -0.53 -0.43
CA LEU A 86 4.83 -1.66 0.27
C LEU A 86 6.10 -2.11 -0.48
N LYS A 87 7.18 -2.39 0.23
CA LYS A 87 8.41 -2.98 -0.33
C LYS A 87 8.99 -4.04 0.59
N PHE A 88 9.76 -4.96 0.02
CA PHE A 88 10.57 -5.91 0.79
C PHE A 88 11.50 -5.14 1.74
N ASP A 89 11.54 -5.57 3.00
CA ASP A 89 12.40 -5.01 4.03
C ASP A 89 13.55 -5.95 4.35
N ARG A 90 13.21 -7.15 4.82
CA ARG A 90 14.18 -8.14 5.31
C ARG A 90 13.59 -9.55 5.33
N ALA A 91 14.45 -10.55 5.35
CA ALA A 91 14.11 -11.94 5.64
C ALA A 91 15.01 -12.50 6.74
N ASN A 92 14.55 -13.52 7.46
CA ASN A 92 15.37 -14.24 8.45
C ASN A 92 16.10 -15.47 7.87
N CYS A 93 15.92 -15.76 6.58
CA CYS A 93 16.56 -16.84 5.85
C CYS A 93 17.01 -16.32 4.48
N SER A 94 17.86 -17.10 3.77
CA SER A 94 18.10 -16.84 2.34
C SER A 94 16.80 -16.97 1.55
N ILE A 95 16.59 -16.01 0.67
CA ILE A 95 15.45 -15.94 -0.25
C ILE A 95 15.79 -16.54 -1.62
N GLU A 96 17.08 -16.76 -1.89
CA GLU A 96 17.58 -17.57 -3.00
C GLU A 96 17.76 -19.03 -2.55
#